data_AF-A0A8I1FN71-F1
#
_entry.id   AF-A0A8I1FN71-F1
#
_cell.length_a   1.000
_cell.length_b   1.000
_cell.length_c   1.000
_cell.angle_alpha   90.00
_cell.angle_beta   90.00
_cell.angle_gamma   90.00
#
_symmetry.space_group_name_H-M   'P 1'
#
loop_
_entity.id
_entity.type
_entity.pdbx_description
1 polymer ?
#
loop_
_entity_poly.entity_id
_entity_poly.type
_entity_poly.pdbx_seq_one_letter_code
_entity_poly.pdbx_strand_id
1 'polypeptide(L)'
;MKVMPVTWPRLDAQQVAAYRRLGRGIRFSFQVAGEPAELLLEPGHGSEAGVAHSFETRCGVITLSDAGAMLSLFGECPVVLADGDNDPNSWFWALFQQHMSPQLTRLFGHLRPLATVQPGTFECRISVSLGQSRSVGQLSMAPHSLLMLHDAGGWQAIKALLPEDFALAVPVELAGLQLAIEQMRTLRVGDVLVAEHGPFSADGIGQLSVGRLRLHAQIVDEGGRRSLRICSIEESAVDEVLFAGTAVAESEGDEPFETLLLDLSVRCGVLKLSLGELSQLAPGTVVNIEGYGTGMAGLYYGNRAVGHGQLVEVDGRLGLQLSRISFSR
;
A
#
# COMPACT_ATOMS: atom_id res chain seq x y z
N MET A 1 -25.27 16.80 -23.40
CA MET A 1 -23.89 16.96 -22.86
C MET A 1 -23.02 15.87 -23.46
N LYS A 2 -21.91 16.20 -24.12
CA LYS A 2 -21.00 15.21 -24.73
C LYS A 2 -20.07 14.71 -23.63
N VAL A 3 -20.32 13.53 -23.09
CA VAL A 3 -19.47 12.90 -22.07
C VAL A 3 -18.17 12.50 -22.77
N MET A 4 -17.05 13.12 -22.39
CA MET A 4 -15.74 12.65 -22.84
C MET A 4 -15.34 11.43 -22.00
N PRO A 5 -14.85 10.36 -22.63
CA PRO A 5 -14.39 9.20 -21.91
C PRO A 5 -13.14 9.54 -21.09
N VAL A 6 -13.01 8.93 -19.92
CA VAL A 6 -11.79 9.02 -19.11
C VAL A 6 -10.65 8.39 -19.91
N THR A 7 -9.59 9.16 -20.16
CA THR A 7 -8.36 8.68 -20.81
C THR A 7 -7.34 8.31 -19.74
N TRP A 8 -6.94 7.04 -19.73
CA TRP A 8 -5.93 6.52 -18.81
C TRP A 8 -4.57 6.42 -19.51
N PRO A 9 -3.45 6.71 -18.82
CA PRO A 9 -2.13 6.42 -19.37
C PRO A 9 -1.99 4.91 -19.61
N ARG A 10 -1.48 4.54 -20.79
CA ARG A 10 -1.20 3.13 -21.12
C ARG A 10 0.24 2.83 -20.75
N LEU A 11 0.42 1.92 -19.80
CA LEU A 11 1.73 1.37 -19.42
C LEU A 11 1.79 -0.08 -19.87
N ASP A 12 2.95 -0.51 -20.39
CA ASP A 12 3.17 -1.92 -20.69
C ASP A 12 3.55 -2.73 -19.44
N ALA A 13 3.53 -4.06 -19.56
CA ALA A 13 3.81 -4.95 -18.44
C ALA A 13 5.26 -4.82 -17.89
N GLN A 14 6.23 -4.48 -18.74
CA GLN A 14 7.63 -4.33 -18.32
C GLN A 14 7.83 -3.02 -17.54
N GLN A 15 7.19 -1.93 -17.95
CA GLN A 15 7.16 -0.67 -17.21
C GLN A 15 6.54 -0.87 -15.83
N VAL A 16 5.41 -1.57 -15.74
CA VAL A 16 4.78 -1.90 -14.46
C VAL A 16 5.71 -2.73 -13.56
N ALA A 17 6.38 -3.74 -14.13
CA ALA A 17 7.35 -4.54 -13.39
C ALA A 17 8.54 -3.70 -12.89
N ALA A 18 9.07 -2.80 -13.72
CA ALA A 18 10.16 -1.90 -13.37
C ALA A 18 9.77 -0.95 -12.23
N TYR A 19 8.59 -0.30 -12.31
CA TYR A 19 8.09 0.54 -11.21
C TYR A 19 7.87 -0.24 -9.92
N ARG A 20 7.37 -1.49 -10.01
CA ARG A 20 7.20 -2.35 -8.84
C ARG A 20 8.55 -2.69 -8.18
N ARG A 21 9.60 -2.92 -8.97
CA ARG A 21 10.95 -3.19 -8.46
C ARG A 21 11.61 -1.95 -7.87
N LEU A 22 11.39 -0.78 -8.47
CA LEU A 22 11.87 0.48 -7.92
C LEU A 22 11.17 0.81 -6.60
N GLY A 23 9.85 0.63 -6.52
CA GLY A 23 9.06 0.91 -5.33
C GLY A 23 9.20 2.36 -4.87
N ARG A 24 9.53 2.58 -3.60
CA ARG A 24 9.92 3.91 -3.08
C ARG A 24 11.37 4.29 -3.42
N GLY A 25 12.15 3.31 -3.84
CA GLY A 25 13.55 3.42 -4.21
C GLY A 25 14.32 2.18 -3.77
N ILE A 26 15.50 2.00 -4.35
CA ILE A 26 16.42 0.91 -4.08
C ILE A 26 17.83 1.45 -3.84
N ARG A 27 18.52 0.86 -2.86
CA ARG A 27 19.87 1.24 -2.44
C ARG A 27 20.85 0.11 -2.72
N PHE A 28 22.02 0.46 -3.25
CA PHE A 28 23.15 -0.42 -3.44
C PHE A 28 24.38 0.14 -2.73
N SER A 29 24.94 -0.64 -1.81
CA SER A 29 26.15 -0.26 -1.07
C SER A 29 27.39 -0.78 -1.78
N PHE A 30 28.39 0.07 -1.94
CA PHE A 30 29.68 -0.26 -2.53
C PHE A 30 30.83 0.42 -1.77
N GLN A 31 32.06 0.20 -2.21
CA GLN A 31 33.24 0.83 -1.61
C GLN A 31 34.19 1.32 -2.70
N VAL A 32 34.87 2.43 -2.41
CA VAL A 32 35.94 3.01 -3.24
C VAL A 32 37.14 3.23 -2.34
N ALA A 33 38.31 2.68 -2.67
CA ALA A 33 39.51 2.77 -1.83
C ALA A 33 39.31 2.40 -0.33
N GLY A 34 38.32 1.53 -0.02
CA GLY A 34 37.95 1.16 1.35
C GLY A 34 36.97 2.11 2.05
N GLU A 35 36.62 3.23 1.44
CA GLU A 35 35.58 4.14 1.94
C GLU A 35 34.18 3.65 1.52
N PRO A 36 33.19 3.63 2.44
CA PRO A 36 31.82 3.22 2.11
C PRO A 36 31.12 4.25 1.22
N ALA A 37 30.42 3.75 0.22
CA ALA A 37 29.67 4.54 -0.74
C ALA A 37 28.29 3.93 -1.01
N GLU A 38 27.37 4.78 -1.46
CA GLU A 38 25.98 4.39 -1.72
C GLU A 38 25.52 4.89 -3.09
N LEU A 39 24.82 4.01 -3.79
CA LEU A 39 24.08 4.29 -5.02
C LEU A 39 22.59 4.12 -4.72
N LEU A 40 21.80 5.17 -4.98
CA LEU A 40 20.38 5.23 -4.68
C LEU A 40 19.60 5.49 -5.97
N LEU A 41 18.57 4.67 -6.23
CA LEU A 41 17.60 4.91 -7.29
C LEU A 41 16.24 5.19 -6.66
N GLU A 42 15.57 6.28 -7.01
CA GLU A 42 14.29 6.70 -6.44
C GLU A 42 13.30 7.12 -7.54
N PRO A 43 11.98 6.93 -7.33
CA PRO A 43 10.98 7.48 -8.23
C PRO A 43 11.06 9.01 -8.29
N GLY A 44 10.64 9.54 -9.43
CA GLY A 44 10.55 10.97 -9.67
C GLY A 44 11.57 11.46 -10.69
N HIS A 45 11.46 12.75 -10.98
CA HIS A 45 12.37 13.44 -11.87
C HIS A 45 13.49 14.08 -11.02
N GLY A 46 14.74 13.75 -11.35
CA GLY A 46 15.91 14.50 -10.92
C GLY A 46 15.89 15.92 -11.49
N SER A 47 16.88 16.72 -11.13
CA SER A 47 17.06 18.03 -11.76
C SER A 47 17.27 17.82 -13.27
N GLU A 48 16.44 18.45 -14.10
CA GLU A 48 16.63 18.50 -15.57
C GLU A 48 17.90 19.28 -15.97
N ALA A 49 18.59 19.90 -15.01
CA ALA A 49 19.81 20.64 -15.26
C ALA A 49 21.01 19.68 -15.44
N GLY A 50 21.44 19.47 -16.69
CA GLY A 50 22.70 18.81 -17.01
C GLY A 50 22.71 18.18 -18.39
N VAL A 51 23.88 18.10 -19.03
CA VAL A 51 24.04 17.41 -20.32
C VAL A 51 23.92 15.90 -20.10
N ALA A 52 22.98 15.28 -20.82
CA ALA A 52 22.75 13.85 -20.77
C ALA A 52 23.83 13.09 -21.53
N HIS A 53 24.33 12.00 -20.96
CA HIS A 53 25.33 11.12 -21.57
C HIS A 53 24.83 9.68 -21.50
N SER A 54 24.91 8.97 -22.63
CA SER A 54 24.51 7.57 -22.69
C SER A 54 25.70 6.65 -22.62
N PHE A 55 25.54 5.55 -21.88
CA PHE A 55 26.55 4.53 -21.66
C PHE A 55 25.97 3.16 -21.96
N GLU A 56 26.73 2.37 -22.70
CA GLU A 56 26.48 0.94 -22.84
C GLU A 56 26.96 0.22 -21.57
N THR A 57 26.09 -0.65 -21.04
CA THR A 57 26.36 -1.50 -19.89
C THR A 57 25.93 -2.93 -20.17
N ARG A 58 26.30 -3.86 -19.29
CA ARG A 58 25.81 -5.25 -19.35
C ARG A 58 24.29 -5.38 -19.22
N CYS A 59 23.61 -4.38 -18.66
CA CYS A 59 22.16 -4.36 -18.47
C CYS A 59 21.44 -3.63 -19.61
N GLY A 60 22.16 -3.19 -20.64
CA GLY A 60 21.65 -2.34 -21.72
C GLY A 60 22.12 -0.90 -21.59
N VAL A 61 21.53 -0.02 -22.38
CA VAL A 61 21.92 1.40 -22.40
C VAL A 61 21.27 2.14 -21.24
N ILE A 62 22.09 2.90 -20.52
CA ILE A 62 21.64 3.88 -19.53
C ILE A 62 22.02 5.27 -19.98
N THR A 63 21.19 6.24 -19.64
CA THR A 63 21.44 7.66 -19.91
C THR A 63 21.42 8.40 -18.57
N LEU A 64 22.48 9.15 -18.31
CA LEU A 64 22.70 9.87 -17.05
C LEU A 64 22.75 11.37 -17.31
N SER A 65 22.02 12.16 -16.53
CA SER A 65 22.33 13.59 -16.37
C SER A 65 23.45 13.78 -15.35
N ASP A 66 24.28 14.81 -15.55
CA ASP A 66 25.44 15.11 -14.70
C ASP A 66 26.41 13.91 -14.52
N ALA A 67 26.62 13.17 -15.61
CA ALA A 67 27.34 11.90 -15.57
C ALA A 67 28.81 12.03 -15.09
N GLY A 68 29.51 13.13 -15.38
CA GLY A 68 30.92 13.30 -15.02
C GLY A 68 31.16 13.29 -13.51
N ALA A 69 30.40 14.10 -12.76
CA ALA A 69 30.47 14.13 -11.31
C ALA A 69 30.07 12.78 -10.70
N MET A 70 29.06 12.13 -11.26
CA MET A 70 28.57 10.85 -10.78
C MET A 70 29.59 9.71 -10.98
N LEU A 71 30.15 9.60 -12.18
CA LEU A 71 31.14 8.58 -12.52
C LEU A 71 32.44 8.78 -11.74
N SER A 72 32.81 10.03 -11.43
CA SER A 72 33.95 10.33 -10.56
C SER A 72 33.80 9.75 -9.14
N LEU A 73 32.57 9.47 -8.69
CA LEU A 73 32.29 8.84 -7.39
C LEU A 73 32.20 7.30 -7.47
N PHE A 74 32.27 6.70 -8.67
CA PHE A 74 32.22 5.24 -8.84
C PHE A 74 33.56 4.55 -8.58
N GLY A 75 34.65 5.31 -8.51
CA GLY A 75 36.00 4.79 -8.40
C GLY A 75 37.00 5.86 -7.98
N GLU A 76 38.28 5.54 -8.11
CA GLU A 76 39.39 6.44 -7.73
C GLU A 76 39.81 7.38 -8.87
N CYS A 77 39.21 7.23 -10.06
CA CYS A 77 39.56 8.00 -11.25
C CYS A 77 38.55 9.14 -11.49
N PRO A 78 38.99 10.41 -11.51
CA PRO A 78 38.11 11.52 -11.85
C PRO A 78 37.69 11.45 -13.31
N VAL A 79 36.40 11.67 -13.57
CA VAL A 79 35.81 11.64 -14.91
C VAL A 79 35.38 13.03 -15.32
N VAL A 80 35.93 13.49 -16.44
CA VAL A 80 35.53 14.74 -17.10
C VAL A 80 34.95 14.37 -18.46
N LEU A 81 33.71 14.79 -18.70
CA LEU A 81 33.01 14.56 -19.95
C LEU A 81 32.94 15.86 -20.74
N ALA A 82 33.16 15.77 -22.05
CA ALA A 82 32.91 16.86 -22.98
C ALA A 82 31.48 16.76 -23.55
N ASP A 83 30.89 17.89 -23.96
CA ASP A 83 29.50 17.99 -24.44
C ASP A 83 29.20 17.28 -25.78
N GLY A 84 30.11 16.45 -26.30
CA GLY A 84 29.88 15.73 -27.57
C GLY A 84 31.04 14.92 -28.18
N ASP A 85 32.23 14.91 -27.58
CA ASP A 85 33.41 14.20 -28.13
C ASP A 85 34.08 13.28 -27.10
N ASN A 86 33.27 12.42 -26.48
CA ASN A 86 33.78 11.39 -25.58
C ASN A 86 34.08 10.12 -26.39
N ASP A 87 35.26 10.03 -27.01
CA ASP A 87 35.69 8.87 -27.82
C ASP A 87 35.53 7.55 -27.03
N PRO A 88 34.64 6.63 -27.46
CA PRO A 88 34.44 5.36 -26.80
C PRO A 88 35.64 4.43 -26.83
N ASN A 89 36.65 4.71 -27.66
CA ASN A 89 37.90 3.95 -27.78
C ASN A 89 39.08 4.61 -27.07
N SER A 90 38.84 5.75 -26.39
CA SER A 90 39.87 6.40 -25.59
C SER A 90 40.40 5.46 -24.51
N TRP A 91 41.73 5.44 -24.34
CA TRP A 91 42.42 4.68 -23.29
C TRP A 91 41.89 5.02 -21.89
N PHE A 92 41.32 6.22 -21.71
CA PHE A 92 40.73 6.69 -20.46
C PHE A 92 39.66 5.74 -19.93
N TRP A 93 38.80 5.18 -20.80
CA TRP A 93 37.71 4.29 -20.36
C TRP A 93 38.22 2.94 -19.85
N ALA A 94 39.33 2.45 -20.41
CA ALA A 94 40.00 1.27 -19.88
C ALA A 94 40.60 1.55 -18.49
N LEU A 95 41.19 2.73 -18.27
CA LEU A 95 41.70 3.14 -16.96
C LEU A 95 40.56 3.31 -15.95
N PHE A 96 39.50 4.02 -16.33
CA PHE A 96 38.31 4.23 -15.50
C PHE A 96 37.74 2.88 -15.03
N GLN A 97 37.57 1.92 -15.94
CA GLN A 97 37.05 0.59 -15.60
C GLN A 97 37.96 -0.18 -14.63
N GLN A 98 39.29 0.00 -14.69
CA GLN A 98 40.24 -0.63 -13.77
C GLN A 98 40.17 -0.03 -12.35
N HIS A 99 39.85 1.27 -12.24
CA HIS A 99 39.74 1.99 -10.97
C HIS A 99 38.31 2.11 -10.45
N MET A 100 37.34 1.55 -11.16
CA MET A 100 35.94 1.48 -10.75
C MET A 100 35.77 0.46 -9.63
N SER A 101 34.90 0.78 -8.67
CA SER A 101 34.55 -0.11 -7.57
C SER A 101 34.20 -1.52 -8.06
N PRO A 102 34.81 -2.60 -7.52
CA PRO A 102 34.53 -3.96 -7.96
C PRO A 102 33.05 -4.35 -7.89
N GLN A 103 32.31 -3.80 -6.92
CA GLN A 103 30.88 -4.00 -6.75
C GLN A 103 30.09 -3.37 -7.91
N LEU A 104 30.45 -2.15 -8.31
CA LEU A 104 29.81 -1.49 -9.46
C LEU A 104 30.24 -2.14 -10.78
N THR A 105 31.49 -2.60 -10.90
CA THR A 105 31.96 -3.35 -12.08
C THR A 105 31.18 -4.64 -12.24
N ARG A 106 30.80 -5.32 -11.14
CA ARG A 106 29.91 -6.48 -11.21
C ARG A 106 28.49 -6.10 -11.65
N LEU A 107 27.99 -4.96 -11.17
CA LEU A 107 26.64 -4.44 -11.43
C LEU A 107 26.48 -3.99 -12.90
N PHE A 108 27.31 -3.07 -13.38
CA PHE A 108 27.24 -2.50 -14.72
C PHE A 108 28.07 -3.27 -15.76
N GLY A 109 29.04 -4.07 -15.33
CA GLY A 109 30.01 -4.71 -16.23
C GLY A 109 31.01 -3.71 -16.77
N HIS A 110 30.62 -3.01 -17.83
CA HIS A 110 31.37 -1.93 -18.44
C HIS A 110 30.50 -0.67 -18.50
N LEU A 111 31.16 0.48 -18.61
CA LEU A 111 30.52 1.77 -18.84
C LEU A 111 31.23 2.40 -20.03
N ARG A 112 30.71 2.16 -21.24
CA ARG A 112 31.29 2.69 -22.47
C ARG A 112 30.40 3.83 -22.97
N PRO A 113 30.91 5.05 -23.16
CA PRO A 113 30.08 6.14 -23.65
C PRO A 113 29.60 5.86 -25.08
N LEU A 114 28.44 6.40 -25.42
CA LEU A 114 27.90 6.41 -26.75
C LEU A 114 28.00 7.83 -27.33
N ALA A 115 28.23 7.92 -28.64
CA ALA A 115 28.33 9.21 -29.34
C ALA A 115 27.01 9.99 -29.34
N THR A 116 25.87 9.31 -29.20
CA THR A 116 24.54 9.92 -29.21
C THR A 116 23.76 9.53 -27.97
N VAL A 117 23.05 10.50 -27.40
CA VAL A 117 22.12 10.27 -26.30
C VAL A 117 20.97 9.39 -26.79
N GLN A 118 20.73 8.29 -26.08
CA GLN A 118 19.64 7.36 -26.33
C GLN A 118 18.43 7.68 -25.45
N PRO A 119 17.21 7.68 -26.00
CA PRO A 119 16.00 7.89 -25.22
C PRO A 119 15.72 6.66 -24.34
N GLY A 120 15.36 6.90 -23.08
CA GLY A 120 14.81 5.88 -22.18
C GLY A 120 13.28 5.95 -22.16
N THR A 121 12.63 4.81 -21.94
CA THR A 121 11.17 4.74 -21.71
C THR A 121 10.82 4.54 -20.24
N PHE A 122 11.85 4.44 -19.39
CA PHE A 122 11.78 4.44 -17.95
C PHE A 122 12.73 5.49 -17.39
N GLU A 123 12.30 6.18 -16.35
CA GLU A 123 13.02 7.29 -15.74
C GLU A 123 12.96 7.22 -14.21
N CYS A 124 14.09 7.49 -13.57
CA CYS A 124 14.19 7.61 -12.12
C CYS A 124 15.32 8.55 -11.71
N ARG A 125 15.26 9.07 -10.49
CA ARG A 125 16.35 9.83 -9.88
C ARG A 125 17.45 8.86 -9.47
N ILE A 126 18.70 9.24 -9.72
CA ILE A 126 19.90 8.54 -9.25
C ILE A 126 20.69 9.46 -8.31
N SER A 127 21.13 8.95 -7.17
CA SER A 127 22.07 9.64 -6.27
C SER A 127 23.26 8.74 -5.97
N VAL A 128 24.45 9.32 -5.94
CA VAL A 128 25.68 8.65 -5.53
C VAL A 128 26.33 9.46 -4.42
N SER A 129 26.72 8.80 -3.34
CA SER A 129 27.45 9.42 -2.24
C SER A 129 28.68 8.62 -1.84
N LEU A 130 29.79 9.32 -1.64
CA LEU A 130 31.07 8.81 -1.17
C LEU A 130 31.61 9.80 -0.13
N GLY A 131 31.66 9.39 1.13
CA GLY A 131 32.01 10.29 2.23
C GLY A 131 31.06 11.49 2.34
N GLN A 132 31.60 12.70 2.24
CA GLN A 132 30.84 13.95 2.21
C GLN A 132 30.41 14.38 0.80
N SER A 133 30.95 13.74 -0.23
CA SER A 133 30.64 14.06 -1.62
C SER A 133 29.36 13.39 -2.04
N ARG A 134 28.48 14.13 -2.72
CA ARG A 134 27.23 13.62 -3.27
C ARG A 134 26.97 14.22 -4.65
N SER A 135 26.62 13.37 -5.61
CA SER A 135 26.08 13.77 -6.91
C SER A 135 24.67 13.19 -7.08
N VAL A 136 23.81 13.94 -7.77
CA VAL A 136 22.42 13.58 -8.01
C VAL A 136 22.07 13.95 -9.44
N GLY A 137 21.49 13.00 -10.17
CA GLY A 137 21.04 13.20 -11.54
C GLY A 137 19.77 12.42 -11.85
N GLN A 138 19.46 12.39 -13.13
CA GLN A 138 18.40 11.60 -13.73
C GLN A 138 19.02 10.41 -14.45
N LEU A 139 18.39 9.26 -14.28
CA LEU A 139 18.73 8.02 -14.96
C LEU A 139 17.54 7.61 -15.83
N SER A 140 17.77 7.52 -17.14
CA SER A 140 16.80 6.98 -18.08
C SER A 140 17.35 5.71 -18.75
N MET A 141 16.48 4.73 -18.96
CA MET A 141 16.82 3.44 -19.58
C MET A 141 15.57 2.74 -20.11
N ALA A 142 15.75 1.57 -20.72
CA ALA A 142 14.62 0.67 -20.98
C ALA A 142 14.14 0.00 -19.67
N PRO A 143 12.83 -0.28 -19.48
CA PRO A 143 12.31 -0.97 -18.30
C PRO A 143 12.99 -2.30 -18.03
N HIS A 144 13.26 -3.09 -19.08
CA HIS A 144 14.00 -4.35 -18.97
C HIS A 144 15.42 -4.16 -18.42
N SER A 145 16.09 -3.05 -18.76
CA SER A 145 17.41 -2.73 -18.24
C SER A 145 17.41 -2.50 -16.73
N LEU A 146 16.37 -1.88 -16.18
CA LEU A 146 16.23 -1.72 -14.73
C LEU A 146 16.05 -3.08 -14.05
N LEU A 147 15.23 -3.96 -14.63
CA LEU A 147 15.02 -5.30 -14.10
C LEU A 147 16.33 -6.10 -14.09
N MET A 148 17.09 -6.06 -15.19
CA MET A 148 18.41 -6.69 -15.27
C MET A 148 19.42 -6.08 -14.28
N LEU A 149 19.40 -4.76 -14.10
CA LEU A 149 20.24 -4.05 -13.13
C LEU A 149 19.90 -4.45 -11.69
N HIS A 150 18.60 -4.57 -11.40
CA HIS A 150 18.10 -5.02 -10.11
C HIS A 150 18.53 -6.47 -9.83
N ASP A 151 18.36 -7.37 -10.80
CA ASP A 151 18.72 -8.79 -10.64
C ASP A 151 20.25 -9.01 -10.56
N ALA A 152 21.05 -8.12 -11.15
CA ALA A 152 22.51 -8.18 -11.10
C ALA A 152 23.11 -7.73 -9.75
N GLY A 153 22.34 -7.09 -8.88
CA GLY A 153 22.83 -6.46 -7.64
C GLY A 153 22.09 -6.90 -6.37
N GLY A 154 22.78 -6.84 -5.23
CA GLY A 154 22.18 -7.05 -3.90
C GLY A 154 21.43 -5.80 -3.41
N TRP A 155 20.48 -5.29 -4.19
CA TRP A 155 19.75 -4.07 -3.88
C TRP A 155 18.88 -4.22 -2.64
N GLN A 156 18.85 -3.18 -1.82
CA GLN A 156 17.99 -3.09 -0.64
C GLN A 156 16.85 -2.10 -0.91
N ALA A 157 15.61 -2.57 -0.80
CA ALA A 157 14.44 -1.71 -0.95
C ALA A 157 14.37 -0.66 0.17
N ILE A 158 14.12 0.59 -0.18
CA ILE A 158 13.85 1.65 0.78
C ILE A 158 12.43 1.46 1.30
N LYS A 159 12.29 1.12 2.58
CA LYS A 159 10.99 0.97 3.24
C LYS A 159 10.62 2.27 3.92
N ALA A 160 9.42 2.78 3.65
CA ALA A 160 8.81 3.78 4.51
C ALA A 160 8.26 3.08 5.75
N LEU A 161 8.56 3.60 6.94
CA LEU A 161 7.69 3.37 8.07
C LEU A 161 6.42 4.20 7.83
N LEU A 162 5.27 3.57 8.01
CA LEU A 162 4.02 4.32 8.08
C LEU A 162 4.07 5.19 9.35
N PRO A 163 3.57 6.43 9.31
CA PRO A 163 3.51 7.27 10.50
C PRO A 163 2.73 6.56 11.62
N GLU A 164 3.28 6.57 12.84
CA GLU A 164 2.62 5.92 13.98
C GLU A 164 1.27 6.56 14.30
N ASP A 165 1.10 7.85 14.00
CA ASP A 165 -0.13 8.63 14.15
C ASP A 165 -1.16 8.39 13.03
N PHE A 166 -0.86 7.50 12.07
CA PHE A 166 -1.82 7.13 11.02
C PHE A 166 -3.08 6.52 11.65
N ALA A 167 -4.20 7.23 11.54
CA ALA A 167 -5.46 6.85 12.15
C ALA A 167 -6.18 5.75 11.36
N LEU A 168 -6.50 4.67 12.06
CA LEU A 168 -7.37 3.58 11.65
C LEU A 168 -8.76 3.77 12.24
N ALA A 169 -9.77 3.56 11.42
CA ALA A 169 -11.17 3.53 11.80
C ALA A 169 -11.71 2.13 11.54
N VAL A 170 -11.84 1.32 12.58
CA VAL A 170 -12.30 -0.08 12.48
C VAL A 170 -13.75 -0.14 12.96
N PRO A 171 -14.73 -0.45 12.09
CA PRO A 171 -16.10 -0.64 12.52
C PRO A 171 -16.21 -1.82 13.49
N VAL A 172 -16.89 -1.63 14.62
CA VAL A 172 -17.19 -2.71 15.55
C VAL A 172 -18.52 -3.33 15.12
N GLU A 173 -18.41 -4.28 14.20
CA GLU A 173 -19.53 -5.09 13.73
C GLU A 173 -19.88 -6.13 14.78
N LEU A 174 -21.15 -6.16 15.17
CA LEU A 174 -21.69 -7.12 16.13
C LEU A 174 -22.22 -8.37 15.44
N ALA A 175 -22.87 -8.19 14.29
CA ALA A 175 -23.47 -9.25 13.51
C ALA A 175 -23.76 -8.85 12.07
N GLY A 176 -23.79 -9.85 11.18
CA GLY A 176 -24.30 -9.74 9.82
C GLY A 176 -25.75 -10.21 9.73
N LEU A 177 -26.51 -9.61 8.81
CA LEU A 177 -27.91 -9.95 8.53
C LEU A 177 -28.10 -9.98 7.02
N GLN A 178 -28.94 -10.89 6.52
CA GLN A 178 -29.41 -10.85 5.14
C GLN A 178 -30.91 -10.56 5.12
N LEU A 179 -31.30 -9.50 4.43
CA LEU A 179 -32.72 -9.16 4.23
C LEU A 179 -33.00 -8.96 2.75
N ALA A 180 -34.11 -9.52 2.27
CA ALA A 180 -34.58 -9.26 0.92
C ALA A 180 -35.04 -7.80 0.76
N ILE A 181 -35.02 -7.28 -0.47
CA ILE A 181 -35.52 -5.93 -0.77
C ILE A 181 -36.98 -5.76 -0.35
N GLU A 182 -37.84 -6.77 -0.54
CA GLU A 182 -39.22 -6.74 -0.08
C GLU A 182 -39.34 -6.56 1.44
N GLN A 183 -38.54 -7.29 2.21
CA GLN A 183 -38.53 -7.20 3.68
C GLN A 183 -38.07 -5.81 4.12
N MET A 184 -37.00 -5.31 3.50
CA MET A 184 -36.44 -3.98 3.77
C MET A 184 -37.46 -2.85 3.53
N ARG A 185 -38.32 -2.96 2.53
CA ARG A 185 -39.40 -2.00 2.26
C ARG A 185 -40.52 -2.03 3.29
N THR A 186 -40.73 -3.19 3.93
CA THR A 186 -41.77 -3.36 4.94
C THR A 186 -41.31 -3.01 6.35
N LEU A 187 -40.01 -2.82 6.58
CA LEU A 187 -39.45 -2.52 7.90
C LEU A 187 -40.05 -1.25 8.52
N ARG A 188 -40.34 -1.34 9.81
CA ARG A 188 -40.92 -0.27 10.63
C ARG A 188 -40.13 -0.08 11.92
N VAL A 189 -40.29 1.12 12.48
CA VAL A 189 -39.85 1.38 13.85
C VAL A 189 -40.57 0.41 14.79
N GLY A 190 -39.81 -0.24 15.65
CA GLY A 190 -40.27 -1.28 16.57
C GLY A 190 -39.93 -2.71 16.13
N ASP A 191 -39.64 -2.93 14.83
CA ASP A 191 -39.25 -4.25 14.35
C ASP A 191 -37.93 -4.70 14.97
N VAL A 192 -37.82 -6.00 15.27
CA VAL A 192 -36.63 -6.61 15.86
C VAL A 192 -35.95 -7.47 14.81
N LEU A 193 -34.72 -7.10 14.44
CA LEU A 193 -33.87 -7.86 13.54
C LEU A 193 -32.97 -8.76 14.38
N VAL A 194 -33.10 -10.07 14.24
CA VAL A 194 -32.30 -11.04 15.00
C VAL A 194 -31.24 -11.62 14.08
N ALA A 195 -29.98 -11.54 14.49
CA ALA A 195 -28.89 -12.19 13.77
C ALA A 195 -28.80 -13.68 14.13
N GLU A 196 -28.54 -14.52 13.14
CA GLU A 196 -28.27 -15.95 13.41
C GLU A 196 -26.87 -16.16 13.95
N HIS A 197 -25.89 -15.42 13.41
CA HIS A 197 -24.49 -15.52 13.77
C HIS A 197 -23.85 -14.14 13.75
N GLY A 198 -22.87 -13.93 14.61
CA GLY A 198 -22.12 -12.70 14.65
C GLY A 198 -20.78 -12.88 15.38
N PRO A 199 -19.82 -11.97 15.12
CA PRO A 199 -18.57 -11.94 15.87
C PRO A 199 -18.74 -11.71 17.37
N PHE A 200 -19.88 -11.16 17.82
CA PHE A 200 -20.17 -10.90 19.24
C PHE A 200 -21.46 -11.58 19.71
N SER A 201 -21.44 -12.09 20.94
CA SER A 201 -22.61 -12.60 21.65
C SER A 201 -23.48 -11.46 22.20
N ALA A 202 -24.68 -11.81 22.69
CA ALA A 202 -25.56 -10.88 23.40
C ALA A 202 -24.91 -10.30 24.68
N ASP A 203 -24.00 -11.04 25.31
CA ASP A 203 -23.19 -10.59 26.46
C ASP A 203 -22.06 -9.61 26.06
N GLY A 204 -21.93 -9.30 24.77
CA GLY A 204 -20.89 -8.42 24.24
C GLY A 204 -19.49 -9.04 24.20
N ILE A 205 -19.37 -10.37 24.33
CA ILE A 205 -18.10 -11.09 24.20
C ILE A 205 -17.96 -11.54 22.75
N GLY A 206 -16.81 -11.29 22.14
CA GLY A 206 -16.63 -11.59 20.73
C GLY A 206 -15.23 -11.39 20.22
N GLN A 207 -15.14 -11.24 18.90
CA GLN A 207 -13.89 -11.04 18.19
C GLN A 207 -13.97 -9.89 17.19
N LEU A 208 -12.88 -9.14 17.04
CA LEU A 208 -12.74 -8.06 16.08
C LEU A 208 -11.47 -8.26 15.25
N SER A 209 -11.60 -8.19 13.93
CA SER A 209 -10.45 -8.30 13.02
C SER A 209 -9.89 -6.93 12.65
N VAL A 210 -8.57 -6.77 12.80
CA VAL A 210 -7.82 -5.60 12.34
C VAL A 210 -6.63 -6.08 11.50
N GLY A 211 -6.81 -6.10 10.18
CA GLY A 211 -5.85 -6.74 9.28
C GLY A 211 -5.71 -8.22 9.61
N ARG A 212 -4.48 -8.66 9.92
CA ARG A 212 -4.18 -10.06 10.33
C ARG A 212 -4.42 -10.33 11.80
N LEU A 213 -4.67 -9.29 12.61
CA LEU A 213 -4.90 -9.44 14.03
C LEU A 213 -6.36 -9.78 14.28
N ARG A 214 -6.59 -10.84 15.05
CA ARG A 214 -7.89 -11.20 15.61
C ARG A 214 -7.87 -10.89 17.10
N LEU A 215 -8.64 -9.88 17.48
CA LEU A 215 -8.74 -9.40 18.85
C LEU A 215 -9.94 -10.08 19.51
N HIS A 216 -9.71 -10.95 20.50
CA HIS A 216 -10.80 -11.40 21.35
C HIS A 216 -11.07 -10.32 22.39
N ALA A 217 -12.32 -9.89 22.50
CA ALA A 217 -12.66 -8.71 23.28
C ALA A 217 -14.04 -8.79 23.91
N GLN A 218 -14.25 -7.95 24.91
CA GLN A 218 -15.53 -7.73 25.56
C GLN A 218 -15.94 -6.27 25.40
N ILE A 219 -17.18 -6.03 24.95
CA ILE A 219 -17.80 -4.72 24.93
C ILE A 219 -18.25 -4.38 26.34
N VAL A 220 -17.85 -3.20 26.82
CA VAL A 220 -18.12 -2.72 28.17
C VAL A 220 -18.77 -1.36 28.10
N ASP A 221 -19.94 -1.24 28.71
CA ASP A 221 -20.63 0.02 28.90
C ASP A 221 -20.38 0.51 30.34
N GLU A 222 -19.42 1.43 30.52
CA GLU A 222 -19.03 1.99 31.82
C GLU A 222 -19.18 3.52 31.80
N GLY A 223 -19.87 4.09 32.79
CA GLY A 223 -20.00 5.55 32.92
C GLY A 223 -20.69 6.24 31.74
N GLY A 224 -21.57 5.54 31.02
CA GLY A 224 -22.27 6.04 29.83
C GLY A 224 -21.38 6.11 28.58
N ARG A 225 -20.19 5.51 28.62
CA ARG A 225 -19.29 5.34 27.47
C ARG A 225 -19.18 3.87 27.14
N ARG A 226 -19.12 3.59 25.85
CA ARG A 226 -18.88 2.26 25.32
C ARG A 226 -17.40 2.08 25.01
N SER A 227 -16.83 0.97 25.46
CA SER A 227 -15.44 0.62 25.24
C SER A 227 -15.29 -0.86 24.88
N LEU A 228 -14.16 -1.18 24.27
CA LEU A 228 -13.74 -2.52 23.92
C LEU A 228 -12.56 -2.90 24.82
N ARG A 229 -12.76 -3.89 25.69
CA ARG A 229 -11.69 -4.49 26.50
C ARG A 229 -11.08 -5.65 25.75
N ILE A 230 -9.79 -5.57 25.43
CA ILE A 230 -9.05 -6.63 24.77
C ILE A 230 -8.73 -7.74 25.77
N CYS A 231 -9.12 -8.97 25.47
CA CYS A 231 -8.91 -10.15 26.30
C CYS A 231 -7.71 -10.96 25.81
N SER A 232 -7.59 -11.18 24.50
CA SER A 232 -6.43 -11.82 23.87
C SER A 232 -6.28 -11.36 22.42
N ILE A 233 -5.10 -11.61 21.86
CA ILE A 233 -4.73 -11.22 20.49
C ILE A 233 -4.14 -12.44 19.81
N GLU A 234 -4.68 -12.79 18.65
CA GLU A 234 -4.17 -13.84 17.77
C GLU A 234 -3.76 -13.26 16.43
N GLU A 235 -2.66 -13.76 15.86
CA GLU A 235 -2.29 -13.44 14.47
C GLU A 235 -2.81 -14.54 13.55
N SER A 236 -3.75 -14.19 12.67
CA SER A 236 -4.23 -15.11 11.65
C SER A 236 -3.19 -15.27 10.54
N ALA A 237 -2.75 -16.52 10.35
CA ALA A 237 -1.87 -16.89 9.23
C ALA A 237 -2.55 -16.76 7.87
N VAL A 238 -3.88 -16.71 7.85
CA VAL A 238 -4.67 -16.65 6.61
C VAL A 238 -4.74 -15.20 6.14
N ASP A 239 -4.19 -14.96 4.95
CA ASP A 239 -4.53 -13.81 4.12
C ASP A 239 -5.97 -14.03 3.64
N GLU A 240 -6.95 -13.99 4.55
CA GLU A 240 -8.35 -13.90 4.18
C GLU A 240 -8.55 -12.51 3.60
N VAL A 241 -8.16 -12.38 2.35
CA VAL A 241 -8.79 -11.45 1.44
C VAL A 241 -10.26 -11.86 1.43
N LEU A 242 -11.02 -11.34 2.40
CA LEU A 242 -12.47 -11.35 2.43
C LEU A 242 -12.95 -10.43 1.30
N PHE A 243 -12.63 -10.80 0.07
CA PHE A 243 -13.60 -10.68 -0.99
C PHE A 243 -14.70 -11.68 -0.65
N ALA A 244 -15.63 -11.28 0.20
CA ALA A 244 -16.99 -11.79 0.13
C ALA A 244 -17.61 -11.26 -1.18
N GLY A 245 -16.99 -11.57 -2.31
CA GLY A 245 -17.68 -11.69 -3.56
C GLY A 245 -18.41 -13.00 -3.44
N THR A 246 -19.68 -12.93 -3.01
CA THR A 246 -20.62 -14.02 -3.24
C THR A 246 -20.40 -14.49 -4.67
N ALA A 247 -20.06 -15.78 -4.82
CA ALA A 247 -20.03 -16.41 -6.12
C ALA A 247 -21.44 -16.23 -6.69
N VAL A 248 -21.58 -15.32 -7.65
CA VAL A 248 -22.78 -15.20 -8.47
C VAL A 248 -22.81 -16.48 -9.29
N ALA A 249 -23.52 -17.48 -8.77
CA ALA A 249 -24.06 -18.51 -9.64
C ALA A 249 -24.93 -17.74 -10.64
N GLU A 250 -24.63 -17.87 -11.93
CA GLU A 250 -25.50 -17.38 -12.98
C GLU A 250 -26.83 -18.14 -12.86
N SER A 251 -27.76 -17.55 -12.10
CA SER A 251 -29.16 -17.94 -12.12
C SER A 251 -29.73 -17.38 -13.42
N GLU A 252 -29.80 -18.23 -14.45
CA GLU A 252 -30.72 -18.02 -15.57
C GLU A 252 -32.14 -18.15 -15.02
N GLY A 253 -32.62 -17.06 -14.45
CA GLY A 253 -33.97 -16.93 -13.90
C GLY A 253 -34.32 -15.47 -13.77
N ASP A 254 -35.55 -15.13 -14.17
CA ASP A 254 -36.17 -13.83 -13.91
C ASP A 254 -36.49 -13.73 -12.40
N GLU A 255 -35.45 -13.77 -11.55
CA GLU A 255 -35.63 -13.54 -10.12
C GLU A 255 -36.07 -12.09 -9.94
N PRO A 256 -37.27 -11.87 -9.38
CA PRO A 256 -37.79 -10.52 -9.25
C PRO A 256 -36.85 -9.72 -8.35
N PHE A 257 -36.54 -8.48 -8.74
CA PHE A 257 -35.67 -7.58 -7.99
C PHE A 257 -36.00 -7.51 -6.47
N GLU A 258 -37.26 -7.71 -6.11
CA GLU A 258 -37.74 -7.72 -4.72
C GLU A 258 -37.15 -8.86 -3.85
N THR A 259 -36.73 -10.00 -4.43
CA THR A 259 -36.15 -11.13 -3.69
C THR A 259 -34.64 -11.03 -3.51
N LEU A 260 -34.01 -9.98 -4.05
CA LEU A 260 -32.56 -9.78 -3.92
C LEU A 260 -32.17 -9.57 -2.45
N LEU A 261 -31.25 -10.41 -1.96
CA LEU A 261 -30.75 -10.35 -0.59
C LEU A 261 -29.70 -9.24 -0.45
N LEU A 262 -29.88 -8.41 0.57
CA LEU A 262 -28.94 -7.36 0.95
C LEU A 262 -28.17 -7.81 2.19
N ASP A 263 -26.84 -7.81 2.07
CA ASP A 263 -25.93 -8.00 3.21
C ASP A 263 -25.89 -6.71 4.05
N LEU A 264 -26.43 -6.81 5.25
CA LEU A 264 -26.47 -5.74 6.24
C LEU A 264 -25.58 -6.10 7.42
N SER A 265 -25.07 -5.07 8.09
CA SER A 265 -24.26 -5.23 9.31
C SER A 265 -24.85 -4.40 10.44
N VAL A 266 -24.91 -4.99 11.63
CA VAL A 266 -25.23 -4.29 12.88
C VAL A 266 -23.93 -3.85 13.51
N ARG A 267 -23.76 -2.55 13.75
CA ARG A 267 -22.52 -1.97 14.27
C ARG A 267 -22.78 -1.15 15.51
N CYS A 268 -22.01 -1.35 16.57
CA CYS A 268 -22.14 -0.59 17.82
C CYS A 268 -21.27 0.68 17.85
N GLY A 269 -20.48 0.91 16.79
CA GLY A 269 -19.65 2.10 16.63
C GLY A 269 -18.40 1.82 15.83
N VAL A 270 -17.40 2.68 16.02
CA VAL A 270 -16.10 2.61 15.35
C VAL A 270 -15.00 2.76 16.38
N LEU A 271 -14.01 1.88 16.31
CA LEU A 271 -12.76 1.96 17.05
C LEU A 271 -11.81 2.90 16.31
N LYS A 272 -11.39 3.98 16.96
CA LYS A 272 -10.35 4.87 16.44
C LYS A 272 -9.04 4.54 17.14
N LEU A 273 -8.05 4.12 16.36
CA LEU A 273 -6.73 3.74 16.83
C LEU A 273 -5.68 4.27 15.86
N SER A 274 -4.54 4.73 16.34
CA SER A 274 -3.37 4.95 15.50
C SER A 274 -2.62 3.63 15.24
N LEU A 275 -1.73 3.59 14.23
CA LEU A 275 -0.84 2.43 14.03
C LEU A 275 0.07 2.18 15.24
N GLY A 276 0.52 3.26 15.89
CA GLY A 276 1.28 3.20 17.14
C GLY A 276 0.47 2.51 18.25
N GLU A 277 -0.77 2.94 18.46
CA GLU A 277 -1.66 2.31 19.45
C GLU A 277 -1.98 0.85 19.12
N LEU A 278 -2.21 0.54 17.83
CA LEU A 278 -2.43 -0.84 17.39
C LEU A 278 -1.24 -1.74 17.72
N SER A 279 -0.01 -1.26 17.51
CA SER A 279 1.21 -2.01 17.81
C SER A 279 1.47 -2.22 19.31
N GLN A 280 0.80 -1.44 20.17
CA GLN A 280 0.92 -1.51 21.63
C GLN A 280 -0.27 -2.24 22.28
N LEU A 281 -1.23 -2.77 21.52
CA LEU A 281 -2.36 -3.50 22.08
C LEU A 281 -1.88 -4.74 22.85
N ALA A 282 -2.46 -4.94 24.04
CA ALA A 282 -2.20 -6.08 24.88
C ALA A 282 -3.50 -6.54 25.58
N PRO A 283 -3.55 -7.78 26.08
CA PRO A 283 -4.59 -8.21 27.01
C PRO A 283 -4.75 -7.21 28.17
N GLY A 284 -5.98 -6.79 28.43
CA GLY A 284 -6.34 -5.79 29.44
C GLY A 284 -6.48 -4.37 28.91
N THR A 285 -6.02 -4.07 27.69
CA THR A 285 -6.22 -2.74 27.09
C THR A 285 -7.71 -2.45 26.90
N VAL A 286 -8.13 -1.23 27.25
CA VAL A 286 -9.50 -0.75 27.04
C VAL A 286 -9.46 0.40 26.04
N VAL A 287 -10.22 0.29 24.96
CA VAL A 287 -10.26 1.26 23.87
C VAL A 287 -11.67 1.81 23.71
N ASN A 288 -11.83 3.11 23.50
CA ASN A 288 -13.16 3.72 23.34
C ASN A 288 -13.80 3.36 21.99
N ILE A 289 -15.10 3.07 22.02
CA ILE A 289 -15.93 2.91 20.82
C ILE A 289 -16.72 4.20 20.63
N GLU A 290 -16.55 4.84 19.47
CA GLU A 290 -17.28 6.06 19.12
C GLU A 290 -18.52 5.75 18.26
N GLY A 291 -19.55 6.59 18.34
CA GLY A 291 -20.70 6.56 17.43
C GLY A 291 -22.04 6.39 18.14
N TYR A 292 -22.25 5.23 18.76
CA TYR A 292 -23.50 4.94 19.46
C TYR A 292 -23.32 4.91 20.97
N GLY A 293 -24.33 5.41 21.69
CA GLY A 293 -24.37 5.30 23.14
C GLY A 293 -24.64 3.87 23.62
N THR A 294 -24.53 3.68 24.94
CA THR A 294 -24.85 2.44 25.63
C THR A 294 -26.24 1.91 25.23
N GLY A 295 -26.33 0.61 24.98
CA GLY A 295 -27.51 -0.08 24.48
C GLY A 295 -27.88 0.18 23.02
N MET A 296 -27.22 1.10 22.28
CA MET A 296 -27.63 1.47 20.92
C MET A 296 -26.69 0.92 19.85
N ALA A 297 -27.22 0.68 18.65
CA ALA A 297 -26.43 0.30 17.48
C ALA A 297 -27.07 0.79 16.17
N GLY A 298 -26.26 0.81 15.12
CA GLY A 298 -26.68 1.15 13.76
C GLY A 298 -26.84 -0.07 12.88
N LEU A 299 -27.76 0.02 11.93
CA LEU A 299 -27.90 -0.92 10.81
C LEU A 299 -27.26 -0.29 9.57
N TYR A 300 -26.39 -1.03 8.88
CA TYR A 300 -25.60 -0.54 7.75
C TYR A 300 -25.72 -1.45 6.54
N TYR A 301 -25.82 -0.85 5.35
CA TYR A 301 -25.55 -1.50 4.06
C TYR A 301 -24.22 -0.98 3.51
N GLY A 302 -23.21 -1.85 3.42
CA GLY A 302 -21.83 -1.43 3.15
C GLY A 302 -21.36 -0.41 4.20
N ASN A 303 -21.07 0.83 3.78
CA ASN A 303 -20.69 1.94 4.68
C ASN A 303 -21.82 2.96 4.91
N ARG A 304 -23.03 2.69 4.42
CA ARG A 304 -24.18 3.60 4.57
C ARG A 304 -25.05 3.17 5.74
N ALA A 305 -25.26 4.07 6.70
CA ALA A 305 -26.24 3.86 7.76
C ALA A 305 -27.66 3.90 7.17
N VAL A 306 -28.43 2.83 7.40
CA VAL A 306 -29.80 2.68 6.91
C VAL A 306 -30.84 2.69 8.04
N GLY A 307 -30.40 2.53 9.28
CA GLY A 307 -31.24 2.66 10.47
C GLY A 307 -30.41 2.65 11.75
N HIS A 308 -31.07 2.83 12.88
CA HIS A 308 -30.47 2.57 14.20
C HIS A 308 -31.55 2.15 15.19
N GLY A 309 -31.12 1.56 16.29
CA GLY A 309 -32.01 0.92 17.24
C GLY A 309 -31.32 0.55 18.54
N GLN A 310 -32.12 -0.01 19.43
CA GLN A 310 -31.64 -0.56 20.70
C GLN A 310 -31.24 -2.02 20.49
N LEU A 311 -30.08 -2.39 21.03
CA LEU A 311 -29.64 -3.77 21.13
C LEU A 311 -30.50 -4.49 22.15
N VAL A 312 -31.00 -5.66 21.75
CA VAL A 312 -31.86 -6.53 22.56
C VAL A 312 -31.35 -7.95 22.49
N GLU A 313 -31.61 -8.75 23.51
CA GLU A 313 -31.37 -10.19 23.48
C GLU A 313 -32.68 -10.91 23.15
N VAL A 314 -32.64 -11.83 22.18
CA VAL A 314 -33.76 -12.68 21.80
C VAL A 314 -33.28 -14.13 21.81
N ASP A 315 -33.73 -14.91 22.79
CA ASP A 315 -33.37 -16.33 22.96
C ASP A 315 -31.84 -16.58 22.92
N GLY A 316 -31.06 -15.75 23.62
CA GLY A 316 -29.60 -15.83 23.65
C GLY A 316 -28.90 -15.28 22.41
N ARG A 317 -29.63 -14.71 21.45
CA ARG A 317 -29.11 -14.11 20.23
C ARG A 317 -29.15 -12.59 20.29
N LEU A 318 -28.22 -11.97 19.59
CA LEU A 318 -28.19 -10.53 19.42
C LEU A 318 -29.31 -10.08 18.45
N GLY A 319 -30.15 -9.18 18.93
CA GLY A 319 -31.18 -8.50 18.15
C GLY A 319 -30.99 -6.99 18.12
N LEU A 320 -31.56 -6.34 17.12
CA LEU A 320 -31.66 -4.89 16.99
C LEU A 320 -33.13 -4.49 16.85
N GLN A 321 -33.68 -3.84 17.88
CA GLN A 321 -34.99 -3.23 17.82
C GLN A 321 -34.87 -1.84 17.19
N LEU A 322 -35.41 -1.67 15.99
CA LEU A 322 -35.28 -0.43 15.22
C LEU A 322 -36.01 0.73 15.91
N SER A 323 -35.29 1.81 16.20
CA SER A 323 -35.86 3.06 16.70
C SER A 323 -36.01 4.10 15.59
N ARG A 324 -35.23 3.99 14.52
CA ARG A 324 -35.29 4.87 13.34
C ARG A 324 -34.83 4.15 12.09
N ILE A 325 -35.45 4.50 10.97
CA ILE A 325 -35.13 4.02 9.64
C ILE A 325 -34.84 5.21 8.72
N SER A 326 -33.83 5.08 7.86
CA SER A 326 -33.25 6.17 7.07
C SER A 326 -33.32 5.94 5.55
N PHE A 327 -34.17 5.02 5.07
CA PHE A 327 -34.43 4.91 3.65
C PHE A 327 -35.09 6.21 3.15
N SER A 328 -34.42 6.90 2.22
CA SER A 328 -35.04 8.00 1.49
C SER A 328 -36.21 7.45 0.69
N ARG A 329 -37.41 7.98 0.90
CA ARG A 329 -38.52 7.84 -0.05
C ARG A 329 -38.16 8.44 -1.40
#